data_AF-A0A1V5TAJ7-F1
#
_entry.id   AF-A0A1V5TAJ7-F1
#
_cell.length_a   1.000
_cell.length_b   1.000
_cell.length_c   1.000
_cell.angle_alpha   90.00
_cell.angle_beta   90.00
_cell.angle_gamma   90.00
#
_symmetry.space_group_name_H-M   'P 1'
#
loop_
_entity.id
_entity.type
_entity.pdbx_description
1 polymer ?
#
loop_
_entity_poly.entity_id
_entity_poly.type
_entity_poly.pdbx_seq_one_letter_code
_entity_poly.pdbx_strand_id
1 'polypeptide(L)'
;MKNDRVLMSFDKYLRKGDILYRNEVGMIESIRTVEINHENALSDSIGSGNVLGEGVVFGEDAVGRIEVEYPHLRADMNYKSDFGRRKAVAWYGSVAYDVLFQSADDRECRIVKIGSA
;
A
#
# COMPACT_ATOMS: atom_id res chain seq x y z
N MET A 1 -5.54 15.07 11.65
CA MET A 1 -6.89 14.46 11.60
C MET A 1 -7.86 15.40 12.33
N LYS A 2 -9.06 15.62 11.79
CA LYS A 2 -10.12 16.35 12.53
C LYS A 2 -10.46 15.53 13.79
N ASN A 3 -10.58 16.19 14.94
CA ASN A 3 -10.93 15.58 16.24
C ASN A 3 -12.38 15.07 16.24
N ASP A 4 -12.65 14.03 15.46
CA ASP A 4 -13.94 13.35 15.45
C ASP A 4 -13.91 12.19 16.45
N ARG A 5 -14.75 12.30 17.48
CA ARG A 5 -14.83 11.36 18.61
C ARG A 5 -15.25 9.95 18.16
N VAL A 6 -15.99 9.83 17.06
CA VAL A 6 -16.42 8.53 16.52
C VAL A 6 -15.25 7.84 15.83
N LEU A 7 -14.46 8.57 15.05
CA LEU A 7 -13.23 8.05 14.45
C LEU A 7 -12.19 7.73 15.53
N MET A 8 -12.03 8.54 16.58
CA MET A 8 -11.10 8.20 17.68
C MET A 8 -11.49 6.96 18.51
N SER A 9 -12.68 6.38 18.30
CA SER A 9 -13.12 5.20 19.08
C SER A 9 -12.48 3.88 18.63
N PHE A 10 -12.04 3.76 17.37
CA PHE A 10 -11.39 2.53 16.88
C PHE A 10 -10.00 2.32 17.50
N ASP A 11 -9.33 3.41 17.91
CA ASP A 11 -8.00 3.38 18.52
C ASP A 11 -7.97 2.52 19.79
N LYS A 12 -9.11 2.40 20.49
CA LYS A 12 -9.27 1.55 21.67
C LYS A 12 -9.12 0.05 21.40
N TYR A 13 -9.27 -0.36 20.14
CA TYR A 13 -9.13 -1.76 19.72
C TYR A 13 -7.75 -2.04 19.10
N LEU A 14 -6.92 -1.02 18.92
CA LEU A 14 -5.56 -1.16 18.42
C LEU A 14 -4.62 -1.54 19.57
N ARG A 15 -3.79 -2.54 19.33
CA ARG A 15 -2.68 -2.89 20.23
C ARG A 15 -1.49 -1.99 19.91
N LYS A 16 -0.62 -1.82 20.89
CA LYS A 16 0.64 -1.09 20.72
C LYS A 16 1.47 -1.75 19.62
N GLY A 17 1.59 -1.09 18.46
CA GLY A 17 2.30 -1.60 17.28
C GLY A 17 1.39 -1.87 16.08
N ASP A 18 0.07 -1.79 16.23
CA ASP A 18 -0.85 -1.93 15.11
C ASP A 18 -0.76 -0.70 14.20
N ILE A 19 -0.43 -0.94 12.93
CA ILE A 19 -0.35 0.10 11.90
C ILE A 19 -1.67 0.07 11.13
N LEU A 20 -2.41 1.17 11.11
CA LEU A 20 -3.57 1.32 10.24
C LEU A 20 -3.13 1.77 8.85
N TYR A 21 -3.57 1.04 7.83
CA TYR A 21 -3.38 1.46 6.46
C TYR A 21 -4.38 2.57 6.11
N ARG A 22 -3.94 3.52 5.30
CA ARG A 22 -4.84 4.54 4.77
C ARG A 22 -5.90 3.85 3.90
N ASN A 23 -7.18 4.17 4.14
CA ASN A 23 -8.35 3.54 3.51
C ASN A 23 -8.60 2.08 3.92
N GLU A 24 -8.09 1.67 5.08
CA GLU A 24 -8.50 0.40 5.66
C GLU A 24 -9.93 0.48 6.19
N VAL A 25 -10.78 -0.44 5.72
CA VAL A 25 -12.19 -0.53 6.10
C VAL A 25 -12.36 -1.39 7.35
N GLY A 26 -11.49 -2.40 7.51
CA GLY A 26 -11.45 -3.24 8.70
C GLY A 26 -10.83 -4.61 8.42
N MET A 27 -11.17 -5.57 9.29
CA MET A 27 -10.70 -6.95 9.21
C MET A 27 -11.89 -7.91 9.26
N ILE A 28 -11.96 -8.84 8.31
CA ILE A 28 -13.01 -9.87 8.19
C ILE A 28 -12.29 -11.22 8.07
N GLU A 29 -12.62 -12.18 8.94
CA GLU A 29 -12.02 -13.54 8.92
C GLU A 29 -10.48 -13.53 8.87
N SER A 30 -9.87 -12.65 9.66
CA SER A 30 -8.42 -12.42 9.70
C SER A 30 -7.78 -11.85 8.42
N ILE A 31 -8.58 -11.34 7.49
CA ILE A 31 -8.12 -10.65 6.28
C ILE A 31 -8.39 -9.16 6.44
N ARG A 32 -7.35 -8.34 6.25
CA ARG A 32 -7.47 -6.87 6.29
C ARG A 32 -7.93 -6.37 4.93
N THR A 33 -8.97 -5.53 4.91
CA THR A 33 -9.51 -4.96 3.69
C THR A 33 -9.12 -3.49 3.57
N VAL A 34 -8.43 -3.16 2.48
CA VAL A 34 -7.97 -1.80 2.19
C VAL A 34 -8.53 -1.39 0.83
N GLU A 35 -9.26 -0.29 0.80
CA GLU A 35 -9.83 0.27 -0.42
C GLU A 35 -8.75 0.99 -1.23
N ILE A 36 -8.69 0.70 -2.53
CA ILE A 36 -7.72 1.34 -3.41
C ILE A 36 -8.05 2.83 -3.59
N ASN A 37 -7.03 3.67 -3.60
CA ASN A 37 -7.14 5.11 -3.87
C ASN A 37 -6.54 5.54 -5.21
N HIS A 38 -6.10 4.58 -6.01
CA HIS A 38 -5.41 4.79 -7.26
C HIS A 38 -5.92 3.84 -8.34
N GLU A 39 -6.95 4.28 -9.07
CA GLU A 39 -7.66 3.48 -10.08
C GLU A 39 -6.79 3.05 -11.28
N ASN A 40 -5.63 3.68 -11.49
CA ASN A 40 -4.67 3.22 -12.51
C ASN A 40 -3.99 1.89 -12.14
N ALA A 41 -4.02 1.49 -10.86
CA ALA A 41 -3.42 0.25 -10.38
C ALA A 41 -4.44 -0.90 -10.27
N LEU A 42 -5.68 -0.61 -9.88
CA LEU A 42 -6.82 -1.53 -9.98
C LEU A 42 -8.02 -0.74 -10.50
N SER A 43 -8.63 -1.22 -11.58
CA SER A 43 -9.65 -0.49 -12.31
C SER A 43 -11.03 -0.65 -11.68
N ASP A 44 -11.71 0.47 -11.47
CA ASP A 44 -13.14 0.50 -11.13
C ASP A 44 -14.04 0.21 -12.36
N SER A 45 -13.46 0.25 -13.57
CA SER A 45 -14.19 -0.04 -14.82
C SER A 45 -14.39 -1.53 -15.08
N ILE A 46 -13.64 -2.40 -14.41
CA ILE A 46 -13.96 -3.83 -14.30
C ILE A 46 -15.16 -3.92 -13.35
N GLY A 47 -16.35 -3.62 -13.85
CA GLY A 47 -17.51 -3.32 -12.99
C GLY A 47 -18.69 -2.60 -13.67
N SER A 48 -18.49 -2.07 -14.88
CA SER A 48 -19.57 -1.55 -15.72
C SER A 48 -20.42 -2.70 -16.31
N GLY A 49 -21.40 -3.18 -15.54
CA GLY A 49 -22.49 -4.05 -16.01
C GLY A 49 -22.34 -5.54 -15.69
N ASN A 50 -22.77 -5.94 -14.48
CA ASN A 50 -22.88 -7.33 -13.99
C ASN A 50 -21.56 -8.07 -13.68
N VAL A 51 -20.48 -7.33 -13.44
CA VAL A 51 -19.10 -7.82 -13.46
C VAL A 51 -18.43 -7.40 -12.14
N LEU A 52 -17.68 -8.30 -11.49
CA LEU A 52 -17.03 -8.06 -10.17
C LEU A 52 -15.89 -7.04 -10.30
N GLY A 53 -15.74 -6.15 -9.31
CA GLY A 53 -14.60 -5.22 -9.14
C GLY A 53 -13.23 -5.90 -9.15
N GLU A 54 -12.16 -5.13 -9.39
CA GLU A 54 -10.78 -5.63 -9.36
C GLU A 54 -10.18 -5.56 -7.94
N GLY A 55 -9.48 -6.62 -7.55
CA GLY A 55 -8.84 -6.72 -6.24
C GLY A 55 -7.61 -7.62 -6.26
N VAL A 56 -6.77 -7.52 -5.24
CA VAL A 56 -5.66 -8.45 -5.02
C VAL A 56 -5.63 -8.83 -3.55
N VAL A 57 -5.55 -10.13 -3.29
CA VAL A 57 -5.36 -10.69 -1.95
C VAL A 57 -3.92 -11.14 -1.81
N PHE A 58 -3.26 -10.67 -0.76
CA PHE A 58 -1.87 -10.98 -0.46
C PHE A 58 -1.78 -11.86 0.79
N GLY A 59 -0.94 -12.89 0.74
CA GLY A 59 -0.44 -13.56 1.93
C GLY A 59 0.51 -12.67 2.72
N GLU A 60 0.76 -13.03 3.98
CA GLU A 60 1.57 -12.24 4.93
C GLU A 60 2.99 -11.91 4.40
N ASP A 61 3.57 -12.81 3.61
CA ASP A 61 4.93 -12.72 3.06
C ASP A 61 4.95 -12.80 1.53
N ALA A 62 3.89 -12.31 0.90
CA ALA A 62 3.76 -12.32 -0.56
C ALA A 62 4.76 -11.39 -1.26
N VAL A 63 5.08 -10.25 -0.66
CA VAL A 63 5.90 -9.19 -1.27
C VAL A 63 7.10 -8.87 -0.39
N GLY A 64 8.28 -8.83 -1.01
CA GLY A 64 9.54 -8.46 -0.39
C GLY A 64 9.89 -7.01 -0.72
N ARG A 65 10.55 -6.35 0.23
CA ARG A 65 11.16 -5.03 0.04
C ARG A 65 12.67 -5.14 0.20
N ILE A 66 13.41 -4.69 -0.80
CA ILE A 66 14.86 -4.52 -0.73
C ILE A 66 15.16 -3.03 -0.80
N GLU A 67 15.99 -2.56 0.12
CA GLU A 67 16.42 -1.16 0.19
C GLU A 67 17.91 -1.10 -0.14
N VAL A 68 18.26 -0.43 -1.23
CA VAL A 68 19.66 -0.12 -1.56
C VAL A 68 20.10 1.12 -0.78
N GLU A 69 19.20 2.09 -0.66
CA GLU A 69 19.43 3.30 0.10
C GLU A 69 18.19 3.67 0.91
N TYR A 70 18.36 3.68 2.23
CA TYR A 70 17.29 4.01 3.17
C TYR A 70 16.76 5.44 2.90
N PRO A 71 15.43 5.64 2.83
CA PRO A 71 14.85 6.94 2.58
C PRO A 71 15.27 7.97 3.63
N HIS A 72 16.09 8.94 3.26
CA HIS A 72 16.53 10.01 4.15
C HIS A 72 16.34 11.39 3.51
N LEU A 73 16.32 12.40 4.38
CA LEU A 73 16.28 13.79 3.95
C LEU A 73 17.64 14.17 3.38
N ARG A 74 17.67 14.53 2.10
CA ARG A 74 18.82 15.13 1.44
C ARG A 74 18.58 16.61 1.26
N ALA A 75 19.54 17.42 1.69
CA ALA A 75 19.58 18.84 1.40
C ALA A 75 20.78 19.11 0.47
N ASP A 76 20.54 19.81 -0.63
CA ASP A 76 21.65 20.37 -1.41
C ASP A 76 22.03 21.72 -0.77
N MET A 77 23.05 21.65 0.09
CA MET A 77 23.58 22.82 0.82
C MET A 77 24.12 23.91 -0.11
N ASN A 78 24.46 23.58 -1.36
CA ASN A 78 25.02 24.53 -2.31
C ASN A 78 23.97 25.12 -3.26
N TYR A 79 22.68 24.77 -3.12
CA TYR A 79 21.58 25.24 -3.96
C TYR A 79 21.85 25.10 -5.47
N LYS A 80 22.70 24.13 -5.88
CA LYS A 80 23.09 23.94 -7.28
C LYS A 80 22.07 23.11 -8.04
N SER A 81 21.34 22.26 -7.32
CA SER A 81 20.23 21.47 -7.81
C SER A 81 19.06 21.62 -6.85
N ASP A 82 17.86 21.67 -7.42
CA ASP A 82 16.62 21.83 -6.69
C ASP A 82 15.90 20.47 -6.53
N PHE A 83 16.52 19.39 -7.00
CA PHE A 83 15.92 18.06 -7.14
C PHE A 83 14.56 18.10 -7.89
N GLY A 84 14.36 19.09 -8.78
CA GLY A 84 13.11 19.38 -9.47
C GLY A 84 12.04 20.07 -8.62
N ARG A 85 12.39 20.73 -7.50
CA ARG A 85 11.44 21.33 -6.53
C ARG A 85 11.80 22.77 -6.18
N ARG A 86 10.83 23.56 -5.69
CA ARG A 86 11.05 24.96 -5.22
C ARG A 86 12.06 25.14 -4.07
N LYS A 87 12.48 24.08 -3.39
CA LYS A 87 13.44 24.10 -2.29
C LYS A 87 14.44 22.96 -2.50
N ALA A 88 15.71 23.22 -2.18
CA ALA A 88 16.82 22.27 -2.29
C ALA A 88 16.81 21.18 -1.20
N VAL A 89 15.63 20.65 -0.85
CA VAL A 89 15.44 19.58 0.13
C VAL A 89 14.49 18.54 -0.43
N ALA A 90 14.96 17.30 -0.52
CA ALA A 90 14.19 16.18 -1.00
C ALA A 90 14.34 14.97 -0.08
N TRP A 91 13.26 14.21 0.06
CA TRP A 91 13.34 12.86 0.61
C TRP A 91 13.71 11.93 -0.54
N TYR A 92 14.83 11.22 -0.41
CA TYR A 92 15.33 10.31 -1.44
C TYR A 92 15.62 8.94 -0.83
N GLY A 93 15.26 7.89 -1.57
CA GLY A 93 15.57 6.52 -1.22
C GLY A 93 15.47 5.65 -2.47
N SER A 94 16.28 4.60 -2.53
CA SER A 94 16.24 3.62 -3.62
C SER A 94 15.74 2.31 -3.05
N VAL A 95 14.50 1.99 -3.38
CA VAL A 95 13.78 0.82 -2.90
C VAL A 95 13.28 0.01 -4.09
N ALA A 96 13.34 -1.31 -3.99
CA ALA A 96 12.76 -2.25 -4.93
C ALA A 96 11.73 -3.12 -4.18
N TYR A 97 10.63 -3.41 -4.85
CA TYR A 97 9.60 -4.32 -4.37
C TYR A 97 9.44 -5.42 -5.41
N ASP A 98 9.37 -6.66 -4.96
CA ASP A 98 9.12 -7.81 -5.83
C ASP A 98 8.37 -8.92 -5.09
N VAL A 99 7.77 -9.82 -5.85
CA VAL A 99 7.09 -11.01 -5.33
C VAL A 99 8.15 -12.00 -4.86
N LEU A 100 8.06 -12.44 -3.59
CA LEU A 100 9.05 -13.37 -3.02
C LEU A 100 8.91 -14.78 -3.58
N PHE A 101 7.69 -15.17 -3.95
CA PHE A 101 7.37 -16.51 -4.43
C PHE A 101 6.61 -16.41 -5.76
N GLN A 102 7.34 -16.57 -6.87
CA GLN A 102 6.74 -16.59 -8.21
C GLN A 102 6.20 -17.99 -8.53
N SER A 103 5.11 -18.39 -7.86
CA SER A 103 4.37 -19.61 -8.18
C SER A 103 2.88 -19.30 -8.37
N ALA A 104 2.27 -19.94 -9.37
CA ALA A 104 0.85 -19.87 -9.66
C ALA A 104 0.13 -21.19 -9.34
N ASP A 105 0.84 -22.14 -8.70
CA ASP A 105 0.30 -23.46 -8.39
C ASP A 105 -0.54 -23.45 -7.10
N ASP A 106 -1.47 -24.40 -7.02
CA ASP A 106 -2.30 -24.60 -5.85
C ASP A 106 -1.42 -24.86 -4.61
N ARG A 107 -1.77 -24.21 -3.50
CA ARG A 107 -1.05 -24.22 -2.21
C ARG A 107 0.35 -23.60 -2.21
N GLU A 108 0.82 -23.05 -3.32
CA GLU A 108 2.08 -22.30 -3.39
C GLU A 108 1.88 -20.82 -3.69
N CYS A 109 0.79 -20.50 -4.38
CA CYS A 109 0.41 -19.14 -4.71
C CYS A 109 0.11 -18.31 -3.46
N ARG A 110 0.77 -17.14 -3.34
CA ARG A 110 0.61 -16.20 -2.22
C ARG A 110 -0.06 -14.89 -2.63
N ILE A 111 -0.40 -14.73 -3.90
CA ILE A 111 -1.06 -13.55 -4.45
C ILE A 111 -2.20 -13.98 -5.34
N VAL A 112 -3.43 -13.66 -4.95
CA VAL A 112 -4.61 -13.97 -5.76
C VAL A 112 -5.17 -12.68 -6.33
N LYS A 113 -5.18 -12.57 -7.66
CA LYS A 113 -5.90 -11.52 -8.36
C LYS A 113 -7.39 -11.88 -8.42
N ILE A 114 -8.23 -10.99 -7.89
CA ILE A 114 -9.68 -11.07 -8.00
C ILE A 114 -10.09 -10.15 -9.14
N GLY A 115 -10.87 -10.69 -10.05
CA GLY A 115 -11.50 -9.96 -11.13
C GLY A 115 -12.57 -10.83 -11.75
N SER A 116 -13.21 -10.27 -12.74
CA SER A 116 -14.24 -10.90 -13.54
C SER A 116 -13.70 -11.14 -14.96
N ALA A 117 -14.23 -12.17 -15.61
CA ALA A 117 -13.83 -12.57 -16.96
C ALA A 117 -14.40 -11.62 -18.02
#